data_AF-A0A917XA21-F1
#
_entry.id   AF-A0A917XA21-F1
#
_cell.length_a   1.000
_cell.length_b   1.000
_cell.length_c   1.000
_cell.angle_alpha   90.00
_cell.angle_beta   90.00
_cell.angle_gamma   90.00
#
_symmetry.space_group_name_H-M   'P 1'
#
loop_
_entity.id
_entity.type
_entity.pdbx_description
1 polymer ?
#
loop_
_entity_poly.entity_id
_entity_poly.type
_entity_poly.pdbx_seq_one_letter_code
_entity_poly.pdbx_strand_id
1 'polypeptide(L)'
;MLLTLRTRPLTERLRPLPGRSRPSRRGTGPLRHRRAAALLASAVSVALLGASAPPVPLGIGDRLFPYLGNPGYDVASYDLSFTYPGSNDKPLQAVTTIDAVTTADLDRVNLDFAHGKVESVEVDGRSAAFESAGEDLVVTPGRPLRRGSWTRITVKHTSDPVAAKGQDGGWVRTTDGLAMANQADAAHLVFPCNDHPSDKAMFTFHVTAPNGYTVVANGLPTDSARVGGRTTWTYRTQHPMATELAQVSIGRSAVLHRKGPHGLSVRDVVPSADAKKLEPWLAKTPDQIAWLEGKVGPFPFETYGVLMAQASTGFELETQTLSLFEKSLFTEPVYPKWYLESIMVHELSHQWFGDSVSPRVWSDVWLNEGHATWYEELYAQEKGHQPMINRMKAAYGLSDRWRAEGGPPARPKVPKPGQKIGIFRPNIYDGAALALYALRQEIGKPAFERLERIWVQQHRDSTATTADFVRLASAVANRDLTGFFDAWLYGEKTPPMPGHPDWKQAPAPKKPARK
;
A
#
# COMPACT_ATOMS: atom_id res chain seq x y z
N MET A 1 -2.53 -53.28 -10.48
CA MET A 1 -1.20 -52.94 -11.01
C MET A 1 -0.46 -52.25 -9.87
N LEU A 2 0.03 -52.97 -8.84
CA LEU A 2 1.35 -53.63 -8.76
C LEU A 2 2.47 -52.62 -9.16
N LEU A 3 3.42 -52.20 -8.31
CA LEU A 3 4.29 -53.00 -7.44
C LEU A 3 4.82 -52.20 -6.23
N THR A 4 4.73 -52.84 -5.06
CA THR A 4 5.55 -52.68 -3.84
C THR A 4 6.81 -53.57 -3.90
N LEU A 5 7.90 -53.16 -3.23
CA LEU A 5 8.98 -54.01 -2.66
C LEU A 5 9.43 -53.30 -1.35
N ARG A 6 9.19 -53.74 -0.09
CA ARG A 6 9.57 -54.97 0.67
C ARG A 6 11.09 -55.26 0.56
N THR A 7 11.90 -55.46 1.61
CA THR A 7 11.81 -56.15 2.92
C THR A 7 13.11 -55.84 3.73
N ARG A 8 13.14 -55.53 5.06
CA ARG A 8 13.25 -56.41 6.27
C ARG A 8 14.51 -57.32 6.34
N PRO A 9 14.91 -57.89 7.52
CA PRO A 9 15.19 -57.37 8.88
C PRO A 9 16.46 -58.07 9.50
N LEU A 10 16.71 -58.00 10.83
CA LEU A 10 17.30 -59.04 11.74
C LEU A 10 17.66 -58.36 13.11
N THR A 11 16.93 -58.61 14.23
CA THR A 11 17.21 -59.55 15.37
C THR A 11 18.44 -59.19 16.23
N GLU A 12 18.52 -59.28 17.58
CA GLU A 12 17.68 -59.73 18.72
C GLU A 12 18.51 -59.56 20.03
N ARG A 13 17.88 -59.68 21.22
CA ARG A 13 18.39 -60.00 22.61
C ARG A 13 18.63 -58.81 23.58
N LEU A 14 17.86 -58.60 24.67
CA LEU A 14 17.60 -59.35 25.94
C LEU A 14 18.61 -59.10 27.09
N ARG A 15 18.22 -58.19 28.04
CA ARG A 15 18.23 -58.16 29.56
C ARG A 15 19.26 -59.00 30.41
N PRO A 16 19.39 -58.87 31.78
CA PRO A 16 19.30 -57.75 32.76
C PRO A 16 20.29 -57.77 34.00
N LEU A 17 20.40 -56.65 34.78
CA LEU A 17 20.60 -56.45 36.28
C LEU A 17 21.86 -57.03 37.04
N PRO A 18 22.11 -56.79 38.37
CA PRO A 18 21.95 -55.63 39.32
C PRO A 18 23.15 -55.42 40.34
N GLY A 19 23.04 -54.47 41.29
CA GLY A 19 23.63 -54.57 42.67
C GLY A 19 24.41 -53.34 43.20
N ARG A 20 23.88 -52.59 44.20
CA ARG A 20 24.28 -52.55 45.65
C ARG A 20 25.67 -51.91 45.92
N SER A 21 25.99 -51.12 46.95
CA SER A 21 25.33 -50.57 48.16
C SER A 21 26.35 -49.65 48.89
N ARG A 22 25.84 -48.66 49.64
CA ARG A 22 26.44 -47.81 50.72
C ARG A 22 27.29 -48.60 51.77
N PRO A 23 28.09 -48.02 52.72
CA PRO A 23 27.68 -46.89 53.61
C PRO A 23 28.75 -45.98 54.34
N SER A 24 28.23 -44.88 54.94
CA SER A 24 28.48 -44.23 56.28
C SER A 24 29.90 -44.04 56.88
N ARG A 25 30.28 -42.94 57.55
CA ARG A 25 29.86 -42.40 58.90
C ARG A 25 30.59 -41.05 59.13
N ARG A 26 29.95 -39.96 59.60
CA ARG A 26 29.75 -39.47 61.01
C ARG A 26 30.98 -39.37 61.92
N GLY A 27 31.24 -38.17 62.46
CA GLY A 27 32.03 -37.89 63.66
C GLY A 27 31.94 -36.40 64.05
N THR A 28 31.70 -36.12 65.34
CA THR A 28 31.25 -34.84 65.93
C THR A 28 32.18 -34.30 67.03
N GLY A 29 32.40 -32.97 67.06
CA GLY A 29 32.69 -32.11 68.25
C GLY A 29 34.16 -31.91 68.70
N PRO A 30 34.51 -30.91 69.56
CA PRO A 30 33.73 -29.80 70.14
C PRO A 30 34.39 -28.37 70.13
N LEU A 31 33.70 -27.42 70.78
CA LEU A 31 33.80 -25.94 70.89
C LEU A 31 35.09 -25.29 71.48
N ARG A 32 35.44 -24.05 71.03
CA ARG A 32 35.31 -22.76 71.80
C ARG A 32 35.99 -21.54 71.11
N HIS A 33 35.21 -20.44 70.99
CA HIS A 33 35.49 -18.98 71.09
C HIS A 33 36.85 -18.41 70.60
N ARG A 34 36.94 -17.31 69.82
CA ARG A 34 36.29 -15.99 69.96
C ARG A 34 36.70 -15.04 68.80
N ARG A 35 35.80 -14.08 68.49
CA ARG A 35 36.00 -12.72 67.90
C ARG A 35 36.09 -12.55 66.37
N ALA A 36 34.99 -11.99 65.86
CA ALA A 36 34.88 -10.78 65.05
C ALA A 36 35.57 -10.73 63.66
N ALA A 37 34.74 -10.84 62.62
CA ALA A 37 34.66 -9.83 61.55
C ALA A 37 33.37 -10.08 60.76
N ALA A 38 32.55 -9.04 60.65
CA ALA A 38 31.39 -9.02 59.79
C ALA A 38 31.84 -9.11 58.32
N LEU A 39 31.36 -10.11 57.61
CA LEU A 39 31.23 -10.10 56.15
C LEU A 39 29.83 -10.59 55.83
N LEU A 40 28.89 -9.64 55.81
CA LEU A 40 27.69 -9.76 54.99
C LEU A 40 28.17 -9.93 53.55
N ALA A 41 28.27 -11.18 53.12
CA ALA A 41 28.31 -11.50 51.70
C ALA A 41 26.91 -11.16 51.16
N SER A 42 26.72 -9.89 50.83
CA SER A 42 25.65 -9.45 49.94
C SER A 42 25.85 -10.23 48.65
N ALA A 43 25.06 -11.29 48.47
CA ALA A 43 24.84 -11.89 47.18
C ALA A 43 24.16 -10.81 46.32
N VAL A 44 24.97 -9.95 45.70
CA VAL A 44 24.56 -9.20 44.54
C VAL A 44 24.32 -10.28 43.49
N SER A 45 23.08 -10.74 43.44
CA SER A 45 22.54 -11.37 42.25
C SER A 45 22.67 -10.31 41.18
N VAL A 46 23.75 -10.40 40.40
CA VAL A 46 23.84 -9.72 39.12
C VAL A 46 22.77 -10.38 38.27
N ALA A 47 21.54 -9.90 38.44
CA ALA A 47 20.56 -9.90 37.37
C ALA A 47 21.18 -9.02 36.30
N LEU A 48 22.03 -9.61 35.47
CA LEU A 48 22.18 -9.18 34.09
C LEU A 48 20.77 -9.35 33.51
N LEU A 49 19.92 -8.35 33.73
CA LEU A 49 18.94 -7.94 32.73
C LEU A 49 19.78 -7.81 31.48
N GLY A 50 19.77 -8.83 30.63
CA GLY A 50 20.32 -8.72 29.29
C GLY A 50 19.53 -7.58 28.68
N ALA A 51 20.11 -6.39 28.70
CA ALA A 51 19.57 -5.24 28.02
C ALA A 51 19.61 -5.66 26.55
N SER A 52 18.49 -6.21 26.07
CA SER A 52 18.29 -6.45 24.65
C SER A 52 18.60 -5.13 23.97
N ALA A 53 19.40 -5.16 22.92
CA ALA A 53 19.73 -3.97 22.15
C ALA A 53 18.45 -3.14 21.90
N PRO A 54 18.54 -1.80 21.99
CA PRO A 54 17.38 -0.95 21.79
C PRO A 54 16.69 -1.32 20.47
N PRO A 55 15.35 -1.36 20.42
CA PRO A 55 14.64 -1.64 19.19
C PRO A 55 15.07 -0.64 18.11
N VAL A 56 15.32 -1.16 16.91
CA VAL A 56 15.65 -0.36 15.72
C VAL A 56 14.53 -0.51 14.70
N PRO A 57 14.22 0.55 13.94
CA PRO A 57 13.35 0.44 12.79
C PRO A 57 13.87 -0.62 11.83
N LEU A 58 12.98 -1.45 11.30
CA LEU A 58 13.28 -2.38 10.23
C LEU A 58 12.49 -1.97 9.00
N GLY A 59 13.10 -2.10 7.83
CA GLY A 59 12.42 -1.90 6.55
C GLY A 59 12.55 -3.12 5.66
N ILE A 60 11.68 -3.25 4.66
CA ILE A 60 11.82 -4.28 3.63
C ILE A 60 13.02 -4.03 2.69
N GLY A 61 13.67 -2.87 2.82
CA GLY A 61 14.86 -2.49 2.06
C GLY A 61 14.55 -1.74 0.77
N ASP A 62 13.36 -1.11 0.66
CA ASP A 62 13.04 -0.24 -0.46
C ASP A 62 13.99 0.97 -0.52
N ARG A 63 14.45 1.32 -1.72
CA ARG A 63 15.45 2.39 -1.91
C ARG A 63 14.90 3.77 -1.55
N LEU A 64 13.63 4.02 -1.86
CA LEU A 64 12.98 5.31 -1.63
C LEU A 64 12.44 5.39 -0.20
N PHE A 65 12.03 4.25 0.36
CA PHE A 65 11.46 4.13 1.70
C PHE A 65 12.11 3.00 2.50
N PRO A 66 13.36 3.17 2.94
CA PRO A 66 14.17 2.08 3.50
C PRO A 66 13.72 1.56 4.87
N TYR A 67 12.76 2.22 5.51
CA TYR A 67 12.20 1.84 6.81
C TYR A 67 10.72 1.48 6.75
N LEU A 68 10.11 1.51 5.57
CA LEU A 68 8.72 1.07 5.41
C LEU A 68 8.65 -0.42 5.15
N GLY A 69 7.58 -1.00 5.66
CA GLY A 69 7.31 -2.41 5.56
C GLY A 69 8.33 -3.24 6.33
N ASN A 70 7.95 -4.43 6.73
CA ASN A 70 8.66 -5.18 7.74
C ASN A 70 9.00 -6.58 7.26
N PRO A 71 10.25 -7.03 7.43
CA PRO A 71 10.67 -8.34 6.98
C PRO A 71 10.20 -9.44 7.95
N GLY A 72 10.21 -10.68 7.47
CA GLY A 72 10.06 -11.86 8.31
C GLY A 72 8.64 -12.35 8.50
N TYR A 73 7.65 -11.69 7.91
CA TYR A 73 6.27 -12.16 7.78
C TYR A 73 5.62 -11.63 6.49
N ASP A 74 4.46 -12.19 6.16
CA ASP A 74 3.61 -11.88 4.99
C ASP A 74 2.17 -11.77 5.51
N VAL A 75 1.51 -10.63 5.28
CA VAL A 75 0.18 -10.37 5.85
C VAL A 75 -0.90 -10.99 4.96
N ALA A 76 -1.70 -11.88 5.54
CA ALA A 76 -2.85 -12.45 4.85
C ALA A 76 -4.07 -11.54 4.91
N SER A 77 -4.32 -10.91 6.07
CA SER A 77 -5.46 -10.02 6.23
C SER A 77 -5.35 -9.01 7.37
N TYR A 78 -6.00 -7.87 7.16
CA TYR A 78 -6.29 -6.85 8.16
C TYR A 78 -7.78 -6.84 8.50
N ASP A 79 -8.09 -6.78 9.79
CA ASP A 79 -9.39 -6.42 10.35
C ASP A 79 -9.23 -5.09 11.10
N LEU A 80 -9.83 -4.05 10.54
CA LEU A 80 -9.69 -2.67 11.00
C LEU A 80 -11.01 -2.18 11.60
N SER A 81 -11.03 -2.02 12.92
CA SER A 81 -12.18 -1.51 13.65
C SER A 81 -11.94 -0.06 14.07
N PHE A 82 -12.85 0.84 13.70
CA PHE A 82 -12.77 2.27 14.07
C PHE A 82 -14.07 2.74 14.73
N THR A 83 -13.96 3.52 15.81
CA THR A 83 -15.09 4.17 16.47
C THR A 83 -14.97 5.69 16.32
N TYR A 84 -15.70 6.23 15.34
CA TYR A 84 -15.72 7.66 15.05
C TYR A 84 -16.57 8.42 16.07
N PRO A 85 -16.03 9.41 16.81
CA PRO A 85 -16.77 10.07 17.88
C PRO A 85 -17.86 11.03 17.38
N GLY A 86 -17.88 11.35 16.08
CA GLY A 86 -18.73 12.41 15.53
C GLY A 86 -18.04 13.77 15.40
N SER A 87 -16.72 13.82 15.60
CA SER A 87 -15.88 15.01 15.41
C SER A 87 -14.59 14.67 14.67
N ASN A 88 -14.15 15.57 13.78
CA ASN A 88 -12.97 15.40 12.93
C ASN A 88 -11.65 15.84 13.59
N ASP A 89 -11.70 16.25 14.86
CA ASP A 89 -10.56 16.78 15.62
C ASP A 89 -10.22 15.94 16.86
N LYS A 90 -10.88 14.78 17.02
CA LYS A 90 -10.67 13.86 18.13
C LYS A 90 -10.18 12.52 17.62
N PRO A 91 -9.23 11.87 18.32
CA PRO A 91 -8.83 10.52 17.98
C PRO A 91 -10.01 9.54 18.02
N LEU A 92 -10.02 8.65 17.04
CA LEU A 92 -10.92 7.50 16.98
C LEU A 92 -10.35 6.39 17.86
N GLN A 93 -11.21 5.68 18.57
CA GLN A 93 -10.82 4.42 19.22
C GLN A 93 -10.74 3.34 18.14
N ALA A 94 -9.62 2.60 18.12
CA ALA A 94 -9.33 1.67 17.04
C ALA A 94 -8.76 0.34 17.55
N VAL A 95 -9.07 -0.72 16.81
CA VAL A 95 -8.44 -2.03 16.97
C VAL A 95 -8.03 -2.51 15.58
N THR A 96 -6.76 -2.84 15.45
CA THR A 96 -6.20 -3.42 14.23
C THR A 96 -5.79 -4.85 14.54
N THR A 97 -6.37 -5.81 13.83
CA THR A 97 -5.97 -7.23 13.89
C THR A 97 -5.34 -7.63 12.57
N ILE A 98 -4.17 -8.24 12.66
CA ILE A 98 -3.33 -8.64 11.54
C ILE A 98 -3.14 -10.15 11.63
N ASP A 99 -3.61 -10.88 10.63
CA ASP A 99 -3.30 -12.30 10.45
C ASP A 99 -2.17 -12.42 9.42
N ALA A 100 -1.07 -13.06 9.80
CA ALA A 100 0.13 -13.16 8.98
C ALA A 100 0.76 -14.55 9.05
N VAL A 101 1.56 -14.87 8.04
CA VAL A 101 2.43 -16.06 8.02
C VAL A 101 3.87 -15.61 8.18
N THR A 102 4.59 -16.15 9.16
CA THR A 102 6.00 -15.82 9.35
C THR A 102 6.86 -16.44 8.24
N THR A 103 7.80 -15.67 7.70
CA THR A 103 8.78 -16.10 6.70
C THR A 103 10.17 -16.32 7.30
N ALA A 104 10.35 -16.05 8.60
CA ALA A 104 11.54 -16.31 9.40
C ALA A 104 11.18 -16.73 10.84
N ASP A 105 12.18 -17.22 11.59
CA ASP A 105 12.08 -17.30 13.05
C ASP A 105 12.23 -15.88 13.61
N LEU A 106 11.27 -15.44 14.43
CA LEU A 106 11.16 -14.07 14.91
C LEU A 106 11.06 -14.01 16.43
N ASP A 107 12.02 -13.33 17.06
CA ASP A 107 11.93 -12.92 18.48
C ASP A 107 11.15 -11.61 18.65
N ARG A 108 10.99 -10.84 17.56
CA ARG A 108 10.26 -9.57 17.48
C ARG A 108 9.56 -9.45 16.14
N VAL A 109 8.45 -8.72 16.12
CA VAL A 109 7.75 -8.29 14.91
C VAL A 109 7.73 -6.76 14.91
N ASN A 110 8.00 -6.14 13.78
CA ASN A 110 7.87 -4.70 13.61
C ASN A 110 6.61 -4.43 12.78
N LEU A 111 5.82 -3.45 13.16
CA LEU A 111 4.72 -2.89 12.37
C LEU A 111 5.03 -1.41 12.14
N ASP A 112 4.73 -0.87 10.97
CA ASP A 112 4.73 0.57 10.76
C ASP A 112 3.54 1.16 11.55
N PHE A 113 3.80 2.11 12.45
CA PHE A 113 2.77 2.89 13.16
C PHE A 113 3.36 4.15 13.80
N ALA A 114 3.12 5.32 13.19
CA ALA A 114 3.78 6.56 13.59
C ALA A 114 2.85 7.63 14.17
N HIS A 115 1.54 7.40 14.19
CA HIS A 115 0.57 8.38 14.69
C HIS A 115 -0.59 7.75 15.46
N GLY A 116 -0.84 8.28 16.66
CA GLY A 116 -1.79 7.74 17.62
C GLY A 116 -1.12 7.14 18.85
N LYS A 117 -1.92 6.62 19.78
CA LYS A 117 -1.46 6.01 21.03
C LYS A 117 -1.77 4.53 21.03
N VAL A 118 -0.77 3.69 21.27
CA VAL A 118 -0.97 2.24 21.49
C VAL A 118 -1.35 2.00 22.96
N GLU A 119 -2.44 1.28 23.18
CA GLU A 119 -2.94 0.92 24.52
C GLU A 119 -2.48 -0.47 24.93
N SER A 120 -2.54 -1.44 24.01
CA SER A 120 -2.11 -2.82 24.25
C SER A 120 -1.82 -3.55 22.96
N VAL A 121 -0.89 -4.50 23.00
CA VAL A 121 -0.63 -5.45 21.91
C VAL A 121 -0.79 -6.88 22.42
N GLU A 122 -1.45 -7.72 21.64
CA GLU A 122 -1.56 -9.15 21.83
C GLU A 122 -0.98 -9.88 20.61
N VAL A 123 -0.26 -10.98 20.85
CA VAL A 123 0.19 -11.93 19.82
C VAL A 123 -0.34 -13.31 20.20
N ASP A 124 -1.11 -13.91 19.28
CA ASP A 124 -1.81 -15.19 19.47
C ASP A 124 -2.66 -15.23 20.75
N GLY A 125 -3.36 -14.12 21.05
CA GLY A 125 -4.21 -13.96 22.23
C GLY A 125 -3.45 -13.85 23.56
N ARG A 126 -2.14 -13.62 23.53
CA ARG A 126 -1.32 -13.35 24.73
C ARG A 126 -0.76 -11.93 24.67
N SER A 127 -0.75 -11.25 25.80
CA SER A 127 -0.11 -9.94 25.91
C SER A 127 1.36 -10.00 25.46
N ALA A 128 1.76 -9.03 24.64
CA ALA A 128 3.11 -8.83 24.16
C ALA A 128 3.66 -7.49 24.65
N ALA A 129 4.97 -7.41 24.86
CA ALA A 129 5.64 -6.13 25.12
C ALA A 129 5.75 -5.36 23.79
N PHE A 130 5.71 -4.04 23.85
CA PHE A 130 5.84 -3.20 22.67
C PHE A 130 6.55 -1.88 22.99
N GLU A 131 7.28 -1.36 22.02
CA GLU A 131 8.00 -0.08 22.10
C GLU A 131 7.97 0.61 20.74
N SER A 132 7.90 1.93 20.72
CA SER A 132 8.04 2.69 19.47
C SER A 132 9.52 2.93 19.15
N ALA A 133 9.90 2.74 17.89
CA ALA A 133 11.24 3.03 17.38
C ALA A 133 11.12 3.71 16.02
N GLY A 134 11.37 5.02 15.95
CA GLY A 134 11.14 5.78 14.71
C GLY A 134 9.65 5.80 14.34
N GLU A 135 9.33 5.31 13.15
CA GLU A 135 7.95 5.14 12.66
C GLU A 135 7.40 3.71 12.93
N ASP A 136 8.17 2.85 13.61
CA ASP A 136 7.79 1.47 13.91
C ASP A 136 7.19 1.32 15.32
N LEU A 137 6.27 0.37 15.43
CA LEU A 137 5.87 -0.33 16.64
C LEU A 137 6.57 -1.70 16.69
N VAL A 138 7.56 -1.83 17.57
CA VAL A 138 8.31 -3.07 17.76
C VAL A 138 7.65 -3.93 18.84
N VAL A 139 7.11 -5.08 18.43
CA VAL A 139 6.37 -6.03 19.25
C VAL A 139 7.26 -7.20 19.64
N THR A 140 7.41 -7.46 20.93
CA THR A 140 8.12 -8.63 21.46
C THR A 140 7.09 -9.63 22.02
N PRO A 141 6.77 -10.71 21.28
CA PRO A 141 5.84 -11.73 21.74
C PRO A 141 6.41 -12.49 22.95
N GLY A 142 5.52 -12.99 23.82
CA GLY A 142 5.93 -13.79 24.99
C GLY A 142 6.57 -15.15 24.62
N ARG A 143 6.49 -15.57 23.36
CA ARG A 143 7.19 -16.72 22.79
C ARG A 143 7.68 -16.36 21.38
N PRO A 144 8.89 -16.76 20.97
CA PRO A 144 9.36 -16.57 19.61
C PRO A 144 8.40 -17.22 18.60
N LEU A 145 8.19 -16.54 17.47
CA LEU A 145 7.39 -17.04 16.37
C LEU A 145 8.29 -17.87 15.45
N ARG A 146 7.83 -19.06 15.06
CA ARG A 146 8.59 -19.95 14.17
C ARG A 146 8.26 -19.68 12.72
N ARG A 147 9.25 -19.75 11.83
CA ARG A 147 9.05 -19.69 10.37
C ARG A 147 7.92 -20.63 9.93
N GLY A 148 7.07 -20.13 9.05
CA GLY A 148 5.94 -20.86 8.46
C GLY A 148 4.74 -21.01 9.38
N SER A 149 4.70 -20.28 10.50
CA SER A 149 3.57 -20.32 11.43
C SER A 149 2.60 -19.19 11.13
N TRP A 150 1.31 -19.47 11.27
CA TRP A 150 0.29 -18.44 11.41
C TRP A 150 0.49 -17.71 12.73
N THR A 151 0.37 -16.39 12.68
CA THR A 151 0.38 -15.51 13.86
C THR A 151 -0.75 -14.49 13.72
N ARG A 152 -1.40 -14.18 14.84
CA ARG A 152 -2.38 -13.08 14.94
C ARG A 152 -1.84 -11.99 15.85
N ILE A 153 -1.72 -10.78 15.33
CA ILE A 153 -1.30 -9.60 16.09
C ILE A 153 -2.51 -8.68 16.24
N THR A 154 -2.90 -8.37 17.47
CA THR A 154 -4.01 -7.43 17.74
C THR A 154 -3.47 -6.23 18.49
N VAL A 155 -3.64 -5.05 17.91
CA VAL A 155 -3.22 -3.77 18.48
C VAL A 155 -4.47 -2.96 18.83
N LYS A 156 -4.63 -2.59 20.09
CA LYS A 156 -5.60 -1.56 20.51
C LYS A 156 -4.90 -0.22 20.53
N HIS A 157 -5.43 0.75 19.80
CA HIS A 157 -4.80 2.04 19.64
C HIS A 157 -5.83 3.14 19.39
N THR A 158 -5.36 4.39 19.35
CA THR A 158 -6.13 5.47 18.74
C THR A 158 -5.69 5.69 17.29
N SER A 159 -6.62 6.13 16.45
CA SER A 159 -6.35 6.61 15.09
C SER A 159 -6.71 8.10 15.06
N ASP A 160 -5.71 8.97 14.92
CA ASP A 160 -5.90 10.41 15.09
C ASP A 160 -6.06 11.12 13.74
N PRO A 161 -7.20 11.81 13.50
CA PRO A 161 -7.44 12.51 12.24
C PRO A 161 -6.71 13.86 12.13
N VAL A 162 -6.05 14.32 13.20
CA VAL A 162 -5.28 15.56 13.18
C VAL A 162 -3.81 15.23 12.98
N ALA A 163 -3.35 15.41 11.75
CA ALA A 163 -1.95 15.26 11.35
C ALA A 163 -0.96 15.84 12.38
N ALA A 164 0.03 15.02 12.76
CA ALA A 164 1.16 15.51 13.54
C ALA A 164 2.04 16.44 12.70
N LYS A 165 2.77 17.34 13.36
CA LYS A 165 3.63 18.30 12.68
C LYS A 165 4.67 17.60 11.79
N GLY A 166 4.59 17.80 10.48
CA GLY A 166 5.52 17.21 9.52
C GLY A 166 5.17 15.79 9.07
N GLN A 167 3.98 15.30 9.43
CA GLN A 167 3.39 14.06 8.93
C GLN A 167 2.06 14.42 8.25
N ASP A 168 2.10 14.55 6.93
CA ASP A 168 0.92 14.80 6.11
C ASP A 168 0.42 13.46 5.51
N GLY A 169 -0.89 13.35 5.28
CA GLY A 169 -1.53 12.15 4.71
C GLY A 169 -2.36 11.35 5.71
N GLY A 170 -2.88 10.20 5.28
CA GLY A 170 -3.69 9.33 6.12
C GLY A 170 -5.13 9.83 6.17
N TRP A 171 -5.58 10.37 7.30
CA TRP A 171 -6.90 10.97 7.39
C TRP A 171 -6.97 12.35 6.73
N VAL A 172 -7.79 12.46 5.71
CA VAL A 172 -8.24 13.73 5.13
C VAL A 172 -9.51 14.18 5.82
N ARG A 173 -9.45 15.33 6.50
CA ARG A 173 -10.63 15.93 7.13
C ARG A 173 -11.52 16.60 6.07
N THR A 174 -12.75 16.13 5.95
CA THR A 174 -13.78 16.79 5.14
C THR A 174 -14.53 17.81 6.00
N THR A 175 -15.44 18.59 5.39
CA THR A 175 -16.28 19.54 6.12
C THR A 175 -17.10 18.89 7.23
N ASP A 176 -17.54 17.65 7.04
CA ASP A 176 -18.48 16.96 7.92
C ASP A 176 -18.02 15.56 8.36
N GLY A 177 -16.80 15.15 8.03
CA GLY A 177 -16.30 13.82 8.38
C GLY A 177 -14.85 13.58 7.93
N LEU A 178 -14.54 12.35 7.54
CA LEU A 178 -13.19 11.89 7.21
C LEU A 178 -13.18 11.07 5.91
N ALA A 179 -12.09 11.13 5.17
CA ALA A 179 -11.72 10.20 4.10
C ALA A 179 -10.29 9.72 4.35
N MET A 180 -9.92 8.51 3.91
CA MET A 180 -8.52 8.08 3.95
C MET A 180 -7.84 8.36 2.61
N ALA A 181 -6.58 8.80 2.66
CA ALA A 181 -5.71 8.97 1.50
C ALA A 181 -4.29 8.60 1.94
N ASN A 182 -3.90 7.36 1.65
CA ASN A 182 -2.72 6.75 2.27
C ASN A 182 -1.48 6.70 1.36
N GLN A 183 -1.57 7.04 0.08
CA GLN A 183 -0.40 7.02 -0.82
C GLN A 183 0.56 8.21 -0.54
N ALA A 184 1.88 8.03 -0.55
CA ALA A 184 2.62 6.78 -0.73
C ALA A 184 2.65 5.89 0.52
N ASP A 185 2.78 6.50 1.70
CA ASP A 185 3.12 5.77 2.91
C ASP A 185 2.45 6.34 4.15
N ALA A 186 1.19 6.70 4.05
CA ALA A 186 0.45 7.31 5.14
C ALA A 186 -0.54 6.35 5.82
N ALA A 187 -0.59 5.07 5.43
CA ALA A 187 -1.47 4.10 6.08
C ALA A 187 -1.05 3.88 7.54
N HIS A 188 0.25 3.86 7.83
CA HIS A 188 0.78 3.75 9.19
C HIS A 188 0.54 4.98 10.08
N LEU A 189 0.02 6.09 9.51
CA LEU A 189 -0.51 7.23 10.28
C LEU A 189 -1.95 7.00 10.74
N VAL A 190 -2.62 5.98 10.18
CA VAL A 190 -4.03 5.66 10.43
C VAL A 190 -4.15 4.37 11.26
N PHE A 191 -3.41 3.32 10.92
CA PHE A 191 -3.45 2.02 11.58
C PHE A 191 -2.09 1.29 11.52
N PRO A 192 -1.73 0.46 12.51
CA PRO A 192 -0.51 -0.36 12.47
C PRO A 192 -0.53 -1.35 11.29
N CYS A 193 0.52 -1.38 10.47
CA CYS A 193 0.53 -2.22 9.27
C CYS A 193 1.94 -2.60 8.79
N ASN A 194 1.99 -3.37 7.69
CA ASN A 194 3.18 -3.56 6.88
C ASN A 194 3.08 -2.61 5.68
N ASP A 195 3.53 -1.36 5.84
CA ASP A 195 3.15 -0.23 4.97
C ASP A 195 3.96 -0.17 3.67
N HIS A 196 3.85 -1.21 2.84
CA HIS A 196 4.56 -1.30 1.57
C HIS A 196 3.70 -1.96 0.48
N PRO A 197 3.70 -1.44 -0.76
CA PRO A 197 2.81 -1.94 -1.83
C PRO A 197 3.07 -3.40 -2.23
N SER A 198 4.20 -3.96 -1.82
CA SER A 198 4.57 -5.35 -2.10
C SER A 198 3.85 -6.39 -1.24
N ASP A 199 3.29 -6.00 -0.08
CA ASP A 199 2.64 -6.89 0.87
C ASP A 199 1.12 -6.69 0.84
N LYS A 200 0.48 -7.21 -0.22
CA LYS A 200 -0.97 -7.07 -0.41
C LYS A 200 -1.71 -8.05 0.50
N ALA A 201 -2.77 -7.57 1.14
CA ALA A 201 -3.58 -8.37 2.05
C ALA A 201 -5.08 -8.20 1.82
N MET A 202 -5.90 -9.10 2.37
CA MET A 202 -7.35 -8.93 2.42
C MET A 202 -7.75 -7.93 3.52
N PHE A 203 -8.80 -7.15 3.32
CA PHE A 203 -9.25 -6.17 4.32
C PHE A 203 -10.70 -6.40 4.73
N THR A 204 -10.96 -6.31 6.03
CA THR A 204 -12.30 -6.13 6.61
C THR A 204 -12.31 -4.85 7.43
N PHE A 205 -13.30 -4.00 7.20
CA PHE A 205 -13.47 -2.74 7.93
C PHE A 205 -14.73 -2.80 8.77
N HIS A 206 -14.62 -2.47 10.05
CA HIS A 206 -15.74 -2.30 10.97
C HIS A 206 -15.76 -0.88 11.53
N VAL A 207 -16.54 0.00 10.91
CA VAL A 207 -16.55 1.41 11.30
C VAL A 207 -17.84 1.72 12.03
N THR A 208 -17.73 2.24 13.24
CA THR A 208 -18.86 2.65 14.07
C THR A 208 -18.94 4.17 14.15
N ALA A 209 -20.04 4.77 13.70
CA ALA A 209 -20.28 6.21 13.77
C ALA A 209 -21.65 6.53 14.41
N PRO A 210 -21.87 7.77 14.89
CA PRO A 210 -23.19 8.21 15.34
C PRO A 210 -24.23 8.08 14.22
N ASN A 211 -25.50 7.86 14.59
CA ASN A 211 -26.59 7.86 13.61
C ASN A 211 -26.66 9.20 12.88
N GLY A 212 -26.96 9.16 11.57
CA GLY A 212 -26.96 10.33 10.70
C GLY A 212 -25.66 10.54 9.92
N TYR A 213 -24.63 9.74 10.20
CA TYR A 213 -23.47 9.55 9.33
C TYR A 213 -23.68 8.32 8.44
N THR A 214 -23.04 8.35 7.27
CA THR A 214 -22.85 7.24 6.35
C THR A 214 -21.38 6.88 6.36
N VAL A 215 -21.07 5.57 6.45
CA VAL A 215 -19.72 5.05 6.25
C VAL A 215 -19.70 4.26 4.95
N VAL A 216 -18.65 4.46 4.14
CA VAL A 216 -18.32 3.59 3.01
C VAL A 216 -16.82 3.28 3.03
N ALA A 217 -16.43 2.04 2.77
CA ALA A 217 -15.02 1.64 2.66
C ALA A 217 -14.76 0.82 1.39
N ASN A 218 -13.52 0.41 1.13
CA ASN A 218 -13.21 -0.46 -0.02
C ASN A 218 -14.03 -1.78 0.04
N GLY A 219 -14.27 -2.37 -1.13
CA GLY A 219 -14.98 -3.64 -1.25
C GLY A 219 -16.50 -3.55 -1.04
N LEU A 220 -17.10 -4.69 -0.70
CA LEU A 220 -18.56 -4.83 -0.60
C LEU A 220 -19.06 -4.65 0.83
N PRO A 221 -20.25 -4.04 1.01
CA PRO A 221 -20.91 -4.02 2.32
C PRO A 221 -21.38 -5.44 2.63
N THR A 222 -21.03 -5.94 3.81
CA THR A 222 -21.43 -7.29 4.24
C THR A 222 -22.44 -7.27 5.38
N ASP A 223 -22.42 -6.23 6.22
CA ASP A 223 -23.35 -6.09 7.34
C ASP A 223 -23.50 -4.63 7.77
N SER A 224 -24.61 -4.31 8.44
CA SER A 224 -24.79 -3.06 9.16
C SER A 224 -25.64 -3.30 10.41
N ALA A 225 -25.09 -2.96 11.58
CA ALA A 225 -25.76 -3.14 12.86
C ALA A 225 -25.97 -1.81 13.56
N ARG A 226 -27.21 -1.50 13.94
CA ARG A 226 -27.55 -0.29 14.70
C ARG A 226 -27.87 -0.64 16.14
N VAL A 227 -27.12 -0.05 17.06
CA VAL A 227 -27.28 -0.24 18.51
C VAL A 227 -27.31 1.13 19.18
N GLY A 228 -28.47 1.48 19.75
CA GLY A 228 -28.70 2.79 20.35
C GLY A 228 -28.47 3.94 19.36
N GLY A 229 -27.63 4.91 19.76
CA GLY A 229 -27.32 6.11 18.97
C GLY A 229 -26.24 5.93 17.89
N ARG A 230 -25.78 4.70 17.63
CA ARG A 230 -24.66 4.42 16.72
C ARG A 230 -25.02 3.31 15.73
N THR A 231 -24.36 3.35 14.57
CA THR A 231 -24.39 2.28 13.57
C THR A 231 -22.96 1.82 13.31
N THR A 232 -22.78 0.52 13.16
CA THR A 232 -21.54 -0.12 12.71
C THR A 232 -21.76 -0.64 11.30
N TRP A 233 -20.91 -0.22 10.36
CA TRP A 233 -20.91 -0.70 8.99
C TRP A 233 -19.73 -1.65 8.81
N THR A 234 -19.98 -2.78 8.15
CA THR A 234 -18.95 -3.76 7.81
C THR A 234 -18.77 -3.83 6.31
N TYR A 235 -17.52 -3.67 5.86
CA TYR A 235 -17.10 -3.83 4.48
C TYR A 235 -15.97 -4.85 4.39
N ARG A 236 -15.92 -5.59 3.29
CA ARG A 236 -14.87 -6.57 3.04
C ARG A 236 -14.44 -6.58 1.59
N THR A 237 -13.13 -6.65 1.35
CA THR A 237 -12.58 -6.82 0.01
C THR A 237 -12.71 -8.27 -0.45
N GLN A 238 -12.86 -8.48 -1.76
CA GLN A 238 -12.78 -9.82 -2.39
C GLN A 238 -11.41 -10.08 -3.05
N HIS A 239 -10.59 -9.04 -3.17
CA HIS A 239 -9.24 -9.08 -3.74
C HIS A 239 -8.23 -8.49 -2.74
N PRO A 240 -6.96 -8.95 -2.76
CA PRO A 240 -5.92 -8.41 -1.91
C PRO A 240 -5.52 -7.01 -2.40
N MET A 241 -5.17 -6.15 -1.46
CA MET A 241 -4.94 -4.73 -1.67
C MET A 241 -3.67 -4.29 -0.92
N ALA A 242 -2.94 -3.31 -1.45
CA ALA A 242 -1.85 -2.65 -0.72
C ALA A 242 -2.40 -1.67 0.33
N THR A 243 -1.66 -1.43 1.41
CA THR A 243 -2.09 -0.54 2.52
C THR A 243 -2.36 0.90 2.06
N GLU A 244 -1.58 1.40 1.09
CA GLU A 244 -1.73 2.74 0.50
C GLU A 244 -3.10 2.96 -0.20
N LEU A 245 -3.78 1.88 -0.59
CA LEU A 245 -5.05 1.92 -1.32
C LEU A 245 -6.28 1.86 -0.41
N ALA A 246 -6.07 1.72 0.91
CA ALA A 246 -7.17 1.65 1.86
C ALA A 246 -7.95 2.97 1.95
N GLN A 247 -9.27 2.87 1.88
CA GLN A 247 -10.25 3.95 1.86
C GLN A 247 -11.35 3.67 2.88
N VAL A 248 -11.59 4.67 3.73
CA VAL A 248 -12.81 4.77 4.54
C VAL A 248 -13.29 6.20 4.46
N SER A 249 -14.51 6.37 3.98
CA SER A 249 -15.26 7.63 4.04
C SER A 249 -16.27 7.58 5.17
N ILE A 250 -16.31 8.63 5.97
CA ILE A 250 -17.30 8.88 7.02
C ILE A 250 -17.84 10.28 6.78
N GLY A 251 -19.16 10.46 6.67
CA GLY A 251 -19.74 11.79 6.46
C GLY A 251 -21.24 11.74 6.21
N ARG A 252 -21.88 12.87 5.94
CA ARG A 252 -23.30 12.94 5.56
C ARG A 252 -23.43 12.74 4.05
N SER A 253 -23.11 11.53 3.61
CA SER A 253 -23.02 11.18 2.20
C SER A 253 -24.26 10.46 1.70
N ALA A 254 -24.63 10.74 0.45
CA ALA A 254 -25.50 9.90 -0.35
C ALA A 254 -24.65 8.83 -1.04
N VAL A 255 -25.20 7.62 -1.11
CA VAL A 255 -24.60 6.48 -1.82
C VAL A 255 -25.47 6.17 -3.02
N LEU A 256 -24.94 6.38 -4.22
CA LEU A 256 -25.64 6.18 -5.47
C LEU A 256 -25.20 4.86 -6.08
N HIS A 257 -26.17 3.97 -6.35
CA HIS A 257 -25.91 2.66 -6.91
C HIS A 257 -26.30 2.63 -8.39
N ARG A 258 -25.40 2.11 -9.22
CA ARG A 258 -25.64 1.84 -10.63
C ARG A 258 -25.01 0.51 -11.04
N LYS A 259 -25.31 0.07 -12.26
CA LYS A 259 -24.70 -1.13 -12.85
C LYS A 259 -23.71 -0.73 -13.94
N GLY A 260 -22.50 -1.27 -13.82
CA GLY A 260 -21.46 -1.22 -14.83
C GLY A 260 -21.62 -2.31 -15.89
N PRO A 261 -20.65 -2.45 -16.79
CA PRO A 261 -20.61 -3.55 -17.74
C PRO A 261 -20.69 -4.90 -17.02
N HIS A 262 -21.31 -5.88 -17.68
CA HIS A 262 -21.46 -7.25 -17.16
C HIS A 262 -22.17 -7.36 -15.79
N GLY A 263 -22.91 -6.34 -15.36
CA GLY A 263 -23.63 -6.32 -14.09
C GLY A 263 -22.78 -5.91 -12.88
N LEU A 264 -21.55 -5.44 -13.12
CA LEU A 264 -20.64 -4.90 -12.10
C LEU A 264 -21.36 -3.90 -11.20
N SER A 265 -21.18 -4.02 -9.89
CA SER A 265 -21.71 -3.04 -8.94
C SER A 265 -20.90 -1.75 -9.05
N VAL A 266 -21.58 -0.62 -9.24
CA VAL A 266 -20.96 0.71 -9.15
C VAL A 266 -21.63 1.48 -8.02
N ARG A 267 -20.83 2.02 -7.11
CA ARG A 267 -21.28 2.68 -5.87
C ARG A 267 -20.55 4.01 -5.68
N ASP A 268 -21.17 5.10 -6.12
CA ASP A 268 -20.62 6.43 -5.96
C ASP A 268 -21.01 7.03 -4.60
N VAL A 269 -20.11 7.79 -3.99
CA VAL A 269 -20.28 8.41 -2.68
C VAL A 269 -20.04 9.90 -2.80
N VAL A 270 -21.06 10.69 -2.46
CA VAL A 270 -21.01 12.15 -2.59
C VAL A 270 -21.73 12.82 -1.41
N PRO A 271 -21.40 14.08 -1.07
CA PRO A 271 -22.18 14.85 -0.12
C PRO A 271 -23.65 14.89 -0.52
N SER A 272 -24.54 14.61 0.44
CA SER A 272 -25.97 14.44 0.16
C SER A 272 -26.60 15.67 -0.51
N ALA A 273 -26.12 16.87 -0.16
CA ALA A 273 -26.58 18.14 -0.71
C ALA A 273 -26.19 18.34 -2.20
N ASP A 274 -25.11 17.71 -2.66
CA ASP A 274 -24.55 17.90 -4.00
C ASP A 274 -24.89 16.76 -4.97
N ALA A 275 -25.57 15.70 -4.51
CA ALA A 275 -25.83 14.50 -5.31
C ALA A 275 -26.43 14.80 -6.69
N LYS A 276 -27.44 15.68 -6.75
CA LYS A 276 -28.06 16.10 -8.04
C LYS A 276 -27.10 16.88 -8.94
N LYS A 277 -26.20 17.69 -8.37
CA LYS A 277 -25.23 18.50 -9.11
C LYS A 277 -24.12 17.62 -9.69
N LEU A 278 -23.73 16.57 -8.97
CA LEU A 278 -22.65 15.66 -9.34
C LEU A 278 -23.09 14.52 -10.25
N GLU A 279 -24.37 14.14 -10.24
CA GLU A 279 -24.90 13.02 -11.02
C GLU A 279 -24.48 12.99 -12.51
N PRO A 280 -24.41 14.11 -13.26
CA PRO A 280 -23.95 14.08 -14.65
C PRO A 280 -22.52 13.56 -14.83
N TRP A 281 -21.66 13.68 -13.81
CA TRP A 281 -20.32 13.11 -13.81
C TRP A 281 -20.34 11.63 -13.43
N LEU A 282 -21.06 11.29 -12.35
CA LEU A 282 -21.19 9.93 -11.86
C LEU A 282 -21.81 8.98 -12.89
N ALA A 283 -22.73 9.48 -13.72
CA ALA A 283 -23.37 8.74 -14.79
C ALA A 283 -22.40 8.25 -15.89
N LYS A 284 -21.18 8.80 -15.97
CA LYS A 284 -20.17 8.42 -16.95
C LYS A 284 -19.37 7.19 -16.55
N THR A 285 -19.30 6.89 -15.25
CA THR A 285 -18.46 5.81 -14.70
C THR A 285 -18.68 4.45 -15.39
N PRO A 286 -19.93 3.98 -15.64
CA PRO A 286 -20.14 2.70 -16.34
C PRO A 286 -19.53 2.64 -17.74
N ASP A 287 -19.66 3.70 -18.54
CA ASP A 287 -19.15 3.76 -19.91
C ASP A 287 -17.62 3.88 -19.94
N GLN A 288 -17.03 4.56 -18.95
CA GLN A 288 -15.58 4.62 -18.78
C GLN A 288 -14.99 3.25 -18.42
N ILE A 289 -15.63 2.50 -17.52
CA ILE A 289 -15.25 1.11 -17.21
C ILE A 289 -15.32 0.26 -18.49
N ALA A 290 -16.44 0.30 -19.21
CA ALA A 290 -16.61 -0.49 -20.43
C ALA A 290 -15.57 -0.13 -21.52
N TRP A 291 -15.23 1.17 -21.64
CA TRP A 291 -14.20 1.62 -22.56
C TRP A 291 -12.83 1.03 -22.20
N LEU A 292 -12.45 1.10 -20.92
CA LEU A 292 -11.14 0.62 -20.47
C LEU A 292 -11.06 -0.92 -20.51
N GLU A 293 -12.16 -1.62 -20.20
CA GLU A 293 -12.26 -3.08 -20.43
C GLU A 293 -12.00 -3.45 -21.90
N GLY A 294 -12.48 -2.61 -22.82
CA GLY A 294 -12.19 -2.71 -24.24
C GLY A 294 -10.71 -2.58 -24.58
N LYS A 295 -9.92 -1.86 -23.77
CA LYS A 295 -8.47 -1.65 -24.00
C LYS A 295 -7.60 -2.72 -23.35
N VAL A 296 -7.84 -3.06 -22.09
CA VAL A 296 -6.92 -3.89 -21.28
C VAL A 296 -7.50 -5.22 -20.83
N GLY A 297 -8.82 -5.39 -20.86
CA GLY A 297 -9.49 -6.61 -20.41
C GLY A 297 -10.42 -6.36 -19.22
N PRO A 298 -11.11 -7.41 -18.72
CA PRO A 298 -12.18 -7.27 -17.73
C PRO A 298 -11.76 -6.51 -16.47
N PHE A 299 -12.69 -5.79 -15.85
CA PHE A 299 -12.48 -5.08 -14.60
C PHE A 299 -11.99 -6.05 -13.50
N PRO A 300 -10.95 -5.68 -12.71
CA PRO A 300 -10.27 -6.64 -11.87
C PRO A 300 -10.95 -6.89 -10.52
N PHE A 301 -11.93 -6.07 -10.12
CA PHE A 301 -12.53 -6.12 -8.78
C PHE A 301 -14.05 -6.33 -8.78
N GLU A 302 -14.59 -6.52 -7.58
CA GLU A 302 -15.99 -6.86 -7.31
C GLU A 302 -16.95 -5.66 -7.39
N THR A 303 -16.43 -4.45 -7.24
CA THR A 303 -17.18 -3.19 -7.31
C THR A 303 -16.24 -2.05 -7.70
N TYR A 304 -16.81 -0.99 -8.24
CA TYR A 304 -16.11 0.29 -8.40
C TYR A 304 -17.01 1.45 -7.92
N GLY A 305 -16.47 2.65 -7.86
CA GLY A 305 -17.21 3.87 -7.64
C GLY A 305 -16.26 5.03 -7.42
N VAL A 306 -16.80 6.24 -7.36
CA VAL A 306 -16.01 7.43 -7.00
C VAL A 306 -16.52 8.03 -5.70
N LEU A 307 -15.60 8.48 -4.85
CA LEU A 307 -15.84 9.30 -3.67
C LEU A 307 -15.50 10.75 -4.01
N MET A 308 -16.50 11.58 -4.30
CA MET A 308 -16.28 13.03 -4.51
C MET A 308 -16.39 13.76 -3.18
N ALA A 309 -15.30 13.83 -2.42
CA ALA A 309 -15.27 14.36 -1.07
C ALA A 309 -15.19 15.89 -1.05
N GLN A 310 -15.81 16.52 -0.05
CA GLN A 310 -15.59 17.93 0.25
C GLN A 310 -14.30 18.10 1.05
N ALA A 311 -13.19 17.88 0.36
CA ALA A 311 -11.82 17.95 0.85
C ALA A 311 -10.99 18.93 -0.01
N SER A 312 -9.81 19.28 0.50
CA SER A 312 -8.80 20.05 -0.23
C SER A 312 -7.45 19.35 -0.08
N THR A 313 -7.22 18.33 -0.89
CA THR A 313 -6.02 17.48 -0.97
C THR A 313 -5.00 18.03 -1.96
N GLY A 314 -5.47 18.69 -3.03
CA GLY A 314 -4.65 19.09 -4.19
C GLY A 314 -4.25 17.92 -5.09
N PHE A 315 -4.88 16.76 -4.93
CA PHE A 315 -4.69 15.54 -5.72
C PHE A 315 -5.91 14.63 -5.64
N GLU A 316 -6.03 13.78 -6.65
CA GLU A 316 -7.00 12.69 -6.76
C GLU A 316 -6.27 11.40 -6.39
N LEU A 317 -7.00 10.37 -5.96
CA LEU A 317 -6.36 9.15 -5.50
C LEU A 317 -7.14 7.90 -5.90
N GLU A 318 -6.41 6.91 -6.38
CA GLU A 318 -6.92 5.72 -7.03
C GLU A 318 -7.50 4.67 -6.08
N THR A 319 -7.72 4.98 -4.80
CA THR A 319 -7.99 3.98 -3.76
C THR A 319 -8.93 2.85 -4.21
N GLN A 320 -8.46 1.60 -4.10
CA GLN A 320 -9.05 0.42 -4.74
C GLN A 320 -10.57 0.32 -4.55
N THR A 321 -11.31 0.12 -5.62
CA THR A 321 -12.79 0.02 -5.66
C THR A 321 -13.56 1.32 -5.35
N LEU A 322 -12.92 2.39 -4.91
CA LEU A 322 -13.57 3.66 -4.54
C LEU A 322 -12.61 4.86 -4.66
N SER A 323 -12.34 5.33 -5.88
CA SER A 323 -11.36 6.41 -6.11
C SER A 323 -11.83 7.75 -5.53
N LEU A 324 -10.91 8.45 -4.86
CA LEU A 324 -11.14 9.73 -4.18
C LEU A 324 -10.92 10.90 -5.14
N PHE A 325 -11.87 11.84 -5.13
CA PHE A 325 -11.81 13.08 -5.88
C PHE A 325 -12.17 14.28 -5.01
N GLU A 326 -11.53 15.42 -5.25
CA GLU A 326 -12.02 16.69 -4.75
C GLU A 326 -13.35 17.08 -5.42
N LYS A 327 -14.40 17.29 -4.63
CA LYS A 327 -15.71 17.74 -5.13
C LYS A 327 -15.62 19.06 -5.93
N SER A 328 -14.73 19.97 -5.53
CA SER A 328 -14.55 21.29 -6.17
C SER A 328 -14.25 21.17 -7.66
N LEU A 329 -13.46 20.18 -8.08
CA LEU A 329 -13.13 19.93 -9.50
C LEU A 329 -14.35 19.75 -10.39
N PHE A 330 -15.42 19.15 -9.85
CA PHE A 330 -16.65 18.82 -10.58
C PHE A 330 -17.75 19.87 -10.41
N THR A 331 -17.55 20.81 -9.49
CA THR A 331 -18.57 21.78 -9.09
C THR A 331 -18.19 23.23 -9.39
N GLU A 332 -16.91 23.48 -9.67
CA GLU A 332 -16.33 24.77 -10.05
C GLU A 332 -15.73 24.70 -11.46
N PRO A 333 -15.77 25.80 -12.24
CA PRO A 333 -15.31 25.81 -13.64
C PRO A 333 -13.78 25.98 -13.75
N VAL A 334 -13.01 25.14 -13.05
CA VAL A 334 -11.54 25.21 -13.04
C VAL A 334 -10.95 24.63 -14.33
N TYR A 335 -11.52 23.52 -14.81
CA TYR A 335 -11.02 22.78 -15.96
C TYR A 335 -12.11 22.52 -17.01
N PRO A 336 -11.73 22.36 -18.29
CA PRO A 336 -12.68 21.96 -19.33
C PRO A 336 -13.20 20.54 -19.08
N LYS A 337 -14.45 20.28 -19.45
CA LYS A 337 -15.12 19.00 -19.15
C LYS A 337 -14.36 17.77 -19.67
N TRP A 338 -13.81 17.84 -20.89
CA TRP A 338 -13.06 16.73 -21.47
C TRP A 338 -11.86 16.31 -20.60
N TYR A 339 -11.23 17.28 -19.90
CA TYR A 339 -10.08 17.02 -19.05
C TYR A 339 -10.50 16.36 -17.75
N LEU A 340 -11.58 16.84 -17.12
CA LEU A 340 -12.17 16.20 -15.93
C LEU A 340 -12.59 14.75 -16.22
N GLU A 341 -13.19 14.48 -17.38
CA GLU A 341 -13.52 13.10 -17.78
C GLU A 341 -12.27 12.24 -17.98
N SER A 342 -11.15 12.83 -18.41
CA SER A 342 -9.89 12.11 -18.59
C SER A 342 -9.22 11.84 -17.24
N ILE A 343 -9.25 12.78 -16.28
CA ILE A 343 -8.79 12.54 -14.90
C ILE A 343 -9.61 11.41 -14.25
N MET A 344 -10.94 11.38 -14.46
CA MET A 344 -11.75 10.24 -13.99
C MET A 344 -11.27 8.89 -14.57
N VAL A 345 -10.76 8.89 -15.80
CA VAL A 345 -10.19 7.71 -16.44
C VAL A 345 -8.76 7.42 -15.95
N HIS A 346 -7.97 8.42 -15.55
CA HIS A 346 -6.69 8.24 -14.88
C HIS A 346 -6.87 7.40 -13.61
N GLU A 347 -7.75 7.84 -12.69
CA GLU A 347 -8.03 7.12 -11.44
C GLU A 347 -8.64 5.73 -11.67
N LEU A 348 -9.51 5.60 -12.67
CA LEU A 348 -10.06 4.30 -13.05
C LEU A 348 -8.99 3.37 -13.63
N SER A 349 -8.00 3.91 -14.34
CA SER A 349 -6.93 3.10 -14.95
C SER A 349 -6.07 2.43 -13.91
N HIS A 350 -5.85 3.09 -12.78
CA HIS A 350 -5.13 2.53 -11.65
C HIS A 350 -5.75 1.23 -11.09
N GLN A 351 -7.06 1.02 -11.27
CA GLN A 351 -7.70 -0.24 -10.86
C GLN A 351 -7.02 -1.46 -11.51
N TRP A 352 -6.49 -1.31 -12.74
CA TRP A 352 -5.62 -2.32 -13.36
C TRP A 352 -4.13 -2.08 -13.06
N PHE A 353 -3.67 -0.82 -13.16
CA PHE A 353 -2.25 -0.43 -13.08
C PHE A 353 -1.94 0.32 -11.77
N GLY A 354 -1.57 -0.42 -10.74
CA GLY A 354 -1.28 0.10 -9.41
C GLY A 354 -2.06 -0.62 -8.33
N ASP A 355 -3.34 -0.88 -8.59
CA ASP A 355 -4.19 -1.58 -7.63
C ASP A 355 -4.12 -3.09 -7.82
N SER A 356 -4.60 -3.59 -8.96
CA SER A 356 -4.56 -5.05 -9.20
C SER A 356 -3.13 -5.52 -9.39
N VAL A 357 -2.35 -4.77 -10.17
CA VAL A 357 -0.90 -4.95 -10.34
C VAL A 357 -0.16 -3.81 -9.63
N SER A 358 0.27 -4.03 -8.39
CA SER A 358 0.99 -3.01 -7.61
C SER A 358 2.51 -3.08 -7.84
N PRO A 359 3.26 -2.00 -7.58
CA PRO A 359 4.71 -2.04 -7.74
C PRO A 359 5.34 -2.92 -6.66
N ARG A 360 6.33 -3.73 -7.05
CA ARG A 360 7.10 -4.54 -6.08
C ARG A 360 7.98 -3.66 -5.19
N VAL A 361 8.50 -2.56 -5.72
CA VAL A 361 9.27 -1.53 -5.03
C VAL A 361 8.85 -0.17 -5.55
N TRP A 362 8.94 0.88 -4.75
CA TRP A 362 8.50 2.22 -5.12
C TRP A 362 9.23 2.84 -6.31
N SER A 363 10.43 2.33 -6.65
CA SER A 363 11.11 2.75 -7.88
C SER A 363 10.40 2.30 -9.16
N ASP A 364 9.48 1.34 -9.06
CA ASP A 364 8.65 0.83 -10.16
C ASP A 364 7.32 1.58 -10.32
N VAL A 365 7.04 2.63 -9.52
CA VAL A 365 5.75 3.36 -9.51
C VAL A 365 5.38 4.00 -10.86
N TRP A 366 6.35 4.19 -11.76
CA TRP A 366 6.08 4.61 -13.14
C TRP A 366 5.18 3.61 -13.89
N LEU A 367 5.16 2.33 -13.50
CA LEU A 367 4.24 1.33 -14.04
C LEU A 367 2.79 1.61 -13.66
N ASN A 368 2.55 2.34 -12.59
CA ASN A 368 1.20 2.79 -12.22
C ASN A 368 0.89 4.07 -13.01
N GLU A 369 1.66 5.12 -12.72
CA GLU A 369 1.38 6.49 -13.16
C GLU A 369 1.54 6.69 -14.66
N GLY A 370 2.54 6.02 -15.26
CA GLY A 370 2.75 6.07 -16.69
C GLY A 370 1.59 5.45 -17.46
N HIS A 371 1.02 4.34 -16.97
CA HIS A 371 -0.12 3.70 -17.62
C HIS A 371 -1.42 4.46 -17.37
N ALA A 372 -1.64 4.98 -16.16
CA ALA A 372 -2.80 5.82 -15.88
C ALA A 372 -2.82 7.09 -16.75
N THR A 373 -1.69 7.81 -16.83
CA THR A 373 -1.54 8.97 -17.72
C THR A 373 -1.64 8.58 -19.21
N TRP A 374 -1.18 7.39 -19.60
CA TRP A 374 -1.36 6.89 -20.96
C TRP A 374 -2.85 6.73 -21.33
N TYR A 375 -3.64 6.14 -20.44
CA TYR A 375 -5.07 5.92 -20.68
C TYR A 375 -5.91 7.18 -20.51
N GLU A 376 -5.53 8.09 -19.62
CA GLU A 376 -6.03 9.47 -19.56
C GLU A 376 -5.92 10.13 -20.94
N GLU A 377 -4.72 10.13 -21.52
CA GLU A 377 -4.43 10.75 -22.81
C GLU A 377 -5.13 10.04 -23.98
N LEU A 378 -5.21 8.71 -23.93
CA LEU A 378 -5.90 7.95 -24.96
C LEU A 378 -7.40 8.25 -24.94
N TYR A 379 -7.99 8.40 -23.76
CA TYR A 379 -9.38 8.78 -23.60
C TYR A 379 -9.62 10.22 -24.07
N ALA A 380 -8.76 11.16 -23.67
CA ALA A 380 -8.81 12.54 -24.14
C ALA A 380 -8.75 12.62 -25.68
N GLN A 381 -7.96 11.77 -26.32
CA GLN A 381 -7.91 11.67 -27.79
C GLN A 381 -9.19 11.10 -28.41
N GLU A 382 -9.67 9.96 -27.90
CA GLU A 382 -10.80 9.25 -28.51
C GLU A 382 -12.16 9.88 -28.20
N LYS A 383 -12.32 10.50 -27.02
CA LYS A 383 -13.58 11.03 -26.51
C LYS A 383 -13.57 12.55 -26.33
N GLY A 384 -12.43 13.11 -25.95
CA GLY A 384 -12.25 14.57 -25.79
C GLY A 384 -11.77 15.30 -27.05
N HIS A 385 -11.46 14.57 -28.12
CA HIS A 385 -10.88 15.07 -29.37
C HIS A 385 -9.59 15.89 -29.17
N GLN A 386 -8.82 15.59 -28.13
CA GLN A 386 -7.52 16.22 -27.86
C GLN A 386 -6.37 15.35 -28.39
N PRO A 387 -5.57 15.82 -29.36
CA PRO A 387 -4.51 14.99 -29.92
C PRO A 387 -3.43 14.66 -28.88
N MET A 388 -3.32 13.39 -28.49
CA MET A 388 -2.29 12.87 -27.55
C MET A 388 -0.87 13.30 -27.97
N ILE A 389 -0.64 13.37 -29.29
CA ILE A 389 0.64 13.81 -29.87
C ILE A 389 1.12 15.16 -29.32
N ASN A 390 0.20 16.08 -28.99
CA ASN A 390 0.55 17.41 -28.49
C ASN A 390 1.14 17.34 -27.08
N ARG A 391 0.52 16.58 -26.18
CA ARG A 391 1.03 16.37 -24.81
C ARG A 391 2.30 15.55 -24.82
N MET A 392 2.40 14.50 -25.66
CA MET A 392 3.63 13.72 -25.81
C MET A 392 4.81 14.57 -26.34
N LYS A 393 4.56 15.45 -27.31
CA LYS A 393 5.60 16.37 -27.81
C LYS A 393 6.02 17.38 -26.74
N ALA A 394 5.08 17.90 -25.96
CA ALA A 394 5.37 18.80 -24.84
C ALA A 394 6.18 18.09 -23.74
N ALA A 395 5.77 16.87 -23.36
CA ALA A 395 6.47 16.02 -22.42
C ALA A 395 7.90 15.72 -22.88
N TYR A 396 8.08 15.36 -24.16
CA TYR A 396 9.40 15.16 -24.74
C TYR A 396 10.28 16.40 -24.61
N GLY A 397 9.74 17.59 -24.89
CA GLY A 397 10.46 18.85 -24.75
C GLY A 397 10.90 19.16 -23.32
N LEU A 398 10.19 18.67 -22.30
CA LEU A 398 10.46 18.96 -20.89
C LEU A 398 11.17 17.82 -20.16
N SER A 399 11.20 16.61 -20.71
CA SER A 399 11.61 15.39 -19.99
C SER A 399 13.05 15.45 -19.48
N ASP A 400 14.01 16.01 -20.22
CA ASP A 400 15.39 16.14 -19.73
C ASP A 400 15.48 17.02 -18.47
N ARG A 401 14.64 18.06 -18.37
CA ARG A 401 14.56 18.90 -17.18
C ARG A 401 13.97 18.11 -16.01
N TRP A 402 12.87 17.39 -16.25
CA TRP A 402 12.23 16.59 -15.21
C TRP A 402 13.16 15.48 -14.70
N ARG A 403 13.93 14.83 -15.57
CA ARG A 403 14.97 13.86 -15.19
C ARG A 403 16.07 14.50 -14.35
N ALA A 404 16.53 15.69 -14.74
CA ALA A 404 17.53 16.43 -13.98
C ALA A 404 17.02 16.84 -12.58
N GLU A 405 15.74 17.17 -12.44
CA GLU A 405 15.12 17.57 -11.17
C GLU A 405 14.79 16.37 -10.29
N GLY A 406 14.09 15.37 -10.83
CA GLY A 406 13.46 14.27 -10.11
C GLY A 406 14.05 12.89 -10.32
N GLY A 407 15.03 12.71 -11.22
CA GLY A 407 15.55 11.40 -11.62
C GLY A 407 14.72 10.78 -12.77
N PRO A 408 15.24 9.76 -13.47
CA PRO A 408 14.54 9.08 -14.56
C PRO A 408 13.37 8.22 -14.04
N PRO A 409 12.41 7.81 -14.91
CA PRO A 409 11.13 7.24 -14.46
C PRO A 409 11.25 6.02 -13.55
N ALA A 410 12.14 5.07 -13.87
CA ALA A 410 12.37 3.86 -13.05
C ALA A 410 13.49 4.02 -12.01
N ARG A 411 14.00 5.24 -11.82
CA ARG A 411 14.99 5.55 -10.77
C ARG A 411 14.78 6.98 -10.24
N PRO A 412 13.60 7.28 -9.68
CA PRO A 412 13.33 8.60 -9.11
C PRO A 412 14.33 8.90 -7.99
N LYS A 413 14.64 10.17 -7.77
CA LYS A 413 15.49 10.59 -6.65
C LYS A 413 14.79 10.28 -5.34
N VAL A 414 15.60 9.93 -4.34
CA VAL A 414 15.10 9.74 -2.97
C VAL A 414 14.42 11.03 -2.51
N PRO A 415 13.20 10.97 -1.96
CA PRO A 415 12.52 12.15 -1.45
C PRO A 415 13.34 12.79 -0.33
N LYS A 416 13.22 14.11 -0.16
CA LYS A 416 13.80 14.78 1.00
C LYS A 416 13.06 14.33 2.26
N PRO A 417 13.71 14.26 3.43
CA PRO A 417 13.01 14.00 4.69
C PRO A 417 11.81 14.93 4.88
N GLY A 418 10.65 14.37 5.22
CA GLY A 418 9.39 15.11 5.35
C GLY A 418 8.74 15.57 4.04
N GLN A 419 9.24 15.13 2.88
CA GLN A 419 8.64 15.39 1.54
C GLN A 419 8.47 14.07 0.79
N LYS A 420 7.83 13.10 1.43
CA LYS A 420 7.73 11.71 0.98
C LYS A 420 7.02 11.56 -0.38
N ILE A 421 5.96 12.35 -0.61
CA ILE A 421 5.29 12.50 -1.92
C ILE A 421 6.17 13.15 -3.01
N GLY A 422 7.40 13.56 -2.69
CA GLY A 422 8.34 14.18 -3.62
C GLY A 422 8.87 13.25 -4.73
N ILE A 423 8.44 11.97 -4.74
CA ILE A 423 8.64 11.02 -5.84
C ILE A 423 7.64 11.27 -6.98
N PHE A 424 6.45 11.79 -6.68
CA PHE A 424 5.39 12.09 -7.63
C PHE A 424 5.69 13.39 -8.38
N ARG A 425 6.44 13.25 -9.47
CA ARG A 425 6.93 14.35 -10.32
C ARG A 425 6.52 14.10 -11.76
N PRO A 426 6.45 15.14 -12.62
CA PRO A 426 6.04 14.98 -14.01
C PRO A 426 6.77 13.88 -14.80
N ASN A 427 8.01 13.52 -14.40
CA ASN A 427 8.74 12.45 -15.05
C ASN A 427 8.17 11.03 -14.82
N ILE A 428 7.49 10.78 -13.70
CA ILE A 428 6.84 9.48 -13.44
C ILE A 428 5.42 9.40 -14.03
N TYR A 429 4.83 10.54 -14.39
CA TYR A 429 3.55 10.67 -15.09
C TYR A 429 3.82 10.83 -16.60
N ASP A 430 3.80 12.08 -17.10
CA ASP A 430 4.04 12.43 -18.51
C ASP A 430 5.34 11.84 -19.07
N GLY A 431 6.42 11.80 -18.28
CA GLY A 431 7.69 11.19 -18.72
C GLY A 431 7.61 9.68 -18.91
N ALA A 432 6.82 9.00 -18.10
CA ALA A 432 6.57 7.56 -18.20
C ALA A 432 5.56 7.23 -19.31
N ALA A 433 4.48 8.01 -19.44
CA ALA A 433 3.54 7.91 -20.55
C ALA A 433 4.23 8.17 -21.90
N LEU A 434 5.21 9.07 -21.94
CA LEU A 434 6.06 9.28 -23.11
C LEU A 434 6.91 8.04 -23.45
N ALA A 435 7.42 7.32 -22.45
CA ALA A 435 8.14 6.06 -22.68
C ALA A 435 7.21 4.98 -23.25
N LEU A 436 5.96 4.89 -22.78
CA LEU A 436 4.93 4.01 -23.36
C LEU A 436 4.55 4.43 -24.78
N TYR A 437 4.46 5.74 -25.05
CA TYR A 437 4.24 6.27 -26.39
C TYR A 437 5.37 5.86 -27.33
N ALA A 438 6.63 5.99 -26.90
CA ALA A 438 7.80 5.54 -27.64
C ALA A 438 7.80 4.03 -27.88
N LEU A 439 7.43 3.24 -26.85
CA LEU A 439 7.31 1.80 -26.99
C LEU A 439 6.28 1.43 -28.05
N ARG A 440 5.10 2.06 -28.05
CA ARG A 440 4.08 1.84 -29.09
C ARG A 440 4.57 2.18 -30.49
N GLN A 441 5.39 3.22 -30.66
CA GLN A 441 6.02 3.53 -31.95
C GLN A 441 7.03 2.44 -32.36
N GLU A 442 7.79 1.91 -31.39
CA GLU A 442 8.87 0.96 -31.59
C GLU A 442 8.40 -0.48 -31.91
N ILE A 443 7.31 -0.94 -31.28
CA ILE A 443 6.79 -2.30 -31.45
C ILE A 443 5.48 -2.36 -32.26
N GLY A 444 4.90 -1.19 -32.55
CA GLY A 444 3.63 -1.06 -33.26
C GLY A 444 2.40 -1.24 -32.36
N LYS A 445 1.29 -0.58 -32.74
CA LYS A 445 0.02 -0.60 -32.00
C LYS A 445 -0.49 -2.00 -31.65
N PRO A 446 -0.53 -3.00 -32.58
CA PRO A 446 -1.07 -4.32 -32.24
C PRO A 446 -0.24 -5.08 -31.21
N ALA A 447 1.09 -4.89 -31.18
CA ALA A 447 1.95 -5.52 -30.19
C ALA A 447 1.83 -4.83 -28.83
N PHE A 448 1.77 -3.49 -28.82
CA PHE A 448 1.52 -2.71 -27.61
C PHE A 448 0.17 -3.08 -26.97
N GLU A 449 -0.92 -3.07 -27.72
CA GLU A 449 -2.24 -3.45 -27.18
C GLU A 449 -2.28 -4.89 -26.65
N ARG A 450 -1.51 -5.80 -27.26
CA ARG A 450 -1.35 -7.17 -26.74
C ARG A 450 -0.52 -7.20 -25.45
N LEU A 451 0.54 -6.42 -25.36
CA LEU A 451 1.39 -6.28 -24.16
C LEU A 451 0.54 -5.85 -22.96
N GLU A 452 -0.22 -4.76 -23.09
CA GLU A 452 -1.06 -4.22 -22.03
C GLU A 452 -2.06 -5.25 -21.49
N ARG A 453 -2.72 -5.99 -22.38
CA ARG A 453 -3.67 -7.05 -21.98
C ARG A 453 -2.99 -8.22 -21.27
N ILE A 454 -1.84 -8.66 -21.76
CA ILE A 454 -1.11 -9.77 -21.13
C ILE A 454 -0.58 -9.34 -19.76
N TRP A 455 -0.09 -8.10 -19.63
CA TRP A 455 0.44 -7.56 -18.38
C TRP A 455 -0.59 -7.63 -17.25
N VAL A 456 -1.77 -7.02 -17.45
CA VAL A 456 -2.82 -6.99 -16.43
C VAL A 456 -3.39 -8.37 -16.12
N GLN A 457 -3.37 -9.29 -17.10
CA GLN A 457 -3.81 -10.67 -16.89
C GLN A 457 -2.81 -11.50 -16.09
N GLN A 458 -1.50 -11.41 -16.40
CA GLN A 458 -0.46 -12.22 -15.78
C GLN A 458 -0.19 -11.84 -14.33
N HIS A 459 -0.36 -10.56 -13.99
CA HIS A 459 -0.01 -10.01 -12.69
C HIS A 459 -1.22 -9.64 -11.82
N ARG A 460 -2.44 -10.03 -12.23
CA ARG A 460 -3.67 -9.75 -11.48
C ARG A 460 -3.53 -10.11 -10.01
N ASP A 461 -3.93 -9.19 -9.15
CA ASP A 461 -3.89 -9.28 -7.68
C ASP A 461 -2.50 -9.50 -7.09
N SER A 462 -1.44 -9.15 -7.82
CA SER A 462 -0.05 -9.37 -7.42
C SER A 462 0.79 -8.09 -7.55
N THR A 463 2.10 -8.27 -7.40
CA THR A 463 3.10 -7.21 -7.55
C THR A 463 4.01 -7.51 -8.73
N ALA A 464 4.51 -6.46 -9.38
CA ALA A 464 5.42 -6.61 -10.52
C ALA A 464 6.54 -5.57 -10.51
N THR A 465 7.62 -5.88 -11.23
CA THR A 465 8.79 -5.01 -11.37
C THR A 465 8.93 -4.43 -12.77
N THR A 466 9.75 -3.39 -12.93
CA THR A 466 10.17 -2.91 -14.25
C THR A 466 10.80 -4.04 -15.08
N ALA A 467 11.58 -4.93 -14.46
CA ALA A 467 12.22 -6.05 -15.16
C ALA A 467 11.19 -7.06 -15.70
N ASP A 468 10.07 -7.26 -15.02
CA ASP A 468 8.97 -8.10 -15.50
C ASP A 468 8.33 -7.49 -16.76
N PHE A 469 8.09 -6.17 -16.75
CA PHE A 469 7.53 -5.46 -17.90
C PHE A 469 8.47 -5.51 -19.11
N VAL A 470 9.77 -5.26 -18.90
CA VAL A 470 10.80 -5.34 -19.97
C VAL A 470 10.86 -6.73 -20.58
N ARG A 471 10.83 -7.77 -19.75
CA ARG A 471 10.83 -9.17 -20.21
C ARG A 471 9.59 -9.50 -21.02
N LEU A 472 8.40 -9.08 -20.56
CA LEU A 472 7.16 -9.31 -21.27
C LEU A 472 7.11 -8.53 -22.60
N ALA A 473 7.48 -7.26 -22.61
CA ALA A 473 7.55 -6.45 -23.81
C ALA A 473 8.52 -7.04 -24.85
N SER A 474 9.67 -7.53 -24.41
CA SER A 474 10.65 -8.21 -25.27
C SER A 474 10.08 -9.49 -25.89
N ALA A 475 9.39 -10.31 -25.10
CA ALA A 475 8.72 -11.51 -25.59
C ALA A 475 7.61 -11.18 -26.60
N VAL A 476 6.79 -10.17 -26.32
CA VAL A 476 5.71 -9.71 -27.20
C VAL A 476 6.24 -9.14 -28.52
N ALA A 477 7.40 -8.46 -28.48
CA ALA A 477 8.08 -7.91 -29.66
C ALA A 477 8.96 -8.93 -30.40
N ASN A 478 9.15 -10.13 -29.84
CA ASN A 478 10.04 -11.17 -30.34
C ASN A 478 11.49 -10.69 -30.55
N ARG A 479 11.98 -9.81 -29.67
CA ARG A 479 13.36 -9.32 -29.63
C ARG A 479 13.68 -8.70 -28.27
N ASP A 480 14.96 -8.65 -27.92
CA ASP A 480 15.39 -7.99 -26.68
C ASP A 480 15.18 -6.47 -26.76
N LEU A 481 14.42 -5.93 -25.80
CA LEU A 481 14.16 -4.49 -25.64
C LEU A 481 14.91 -3.88 -24.45
N THR A 482 15.82 -4.61 -23.80
CA THR A 482 16.56 -4.12 -22.63
C THR A 482 17.24 -2.78 -22.91
N GLY A 483 18.00 -2.67 -24.00
CA GLY A 483 18.66 -1.40 -24.36
C GLY A 483 17.70 -0.25 -24.67
N PHE A 484 16.49 -0.54 -25.17
CA PHE A 484 15.45 0.47 -25.37
C PHE A 484 14.97 0.99 -24.01
N PHE A 485 14.58 0.10 -23.11
CA PHE A 485 14.08 0.48 -21.78
C PHE A 485 15.15 1.10 -20.90
N ASP A 486 16.41 0.67 -21.00
CA ASP A 486 17.52 1.31 -20.30
C ASP A 486 17.63 2.80 -20.64
N ALA A 487 17.56 3.14 -21.93
CA ALA A 487 17.61 4.52 -22.39
C ALA A 487 16.40 5.33 -21.92
N TRP A 488 15.19 4.76 -22.03
CA TRP A 488 13.94 5.48 -21.70
C TRP A 488 13.66 5.58 -20.19
N LEU A 489 13.96 4.54 -19.41
CA LEU A 489 13.54 4.44 -18.01
C LEU A 489 14.65 4.78 -17.01
N TYR A 490 15.92 4.63 -17.40
CA TYR A 490 17.07 4.85 -16.51
C TYR A 490 18.05 5.93 -17.01
N GLY A 491 17.95 6.34 -18.27
CA GLY A 491 18.80 7.38 -18.85
C GLY A 491 18.59 8.77 -18.21
N GLU A 492 19.68 9.49 -17.94
CA GLU A 492 19.64 10.88 -17.45
C GLU A 492 19.00 11.85 -18.45
N LYS A 493 19.04 11.49 -19.74
CA LYS A 493 18.39 12.19 -20.84
C LYS A 493 17.47 11.27 -21.60
N THR A 494 16.47 11.86 -22.21
CA THR A 494 15.49 11.19 -23.07
C THR A 494 16.15 10.88 -24.42
N PRO A 495 16.12 9.62 -24.90
CA PRO A 495 16.69 9.28 -26.20
C PRO A 495 15.85 9.87 -27.34
N PRO A 496 16.35 9.86 -28.59
CA PRO A 496 15.57 10.29 -29.75
C PRO A 496 14.23 9.56 -29.85
N MET A 497 13.16 10.31 -30.12
CA MET A 497 11.80 9.77 -30.22
C MET A 497 11.62 8.92 -31.49
N PRO A 498 11.26 7.61 -31.38
CA PRO A 498 10.93 6.81 -32.55
C PRO A 498 9.76 7.42 -33.34
N GLY A 499 9.89 7.48 -34.66
CA GLY A 499 8.88 8.05 -35.55
C GLY A 499 8.81 9.59 -35.59
N HIS A 500 9.57 10.30 -34.74
CA HIS A 500 9.51 11.77 -34.64
C HIS A 500 10.91 12.42 -34.54
N PRO A 501 11.76 12.31 -35.59
CA PRO A 501 13.12 12.89 -35.58
C PRO A 501 13.13 14.43 -35.51
N ASP A 502 12.00 15.06 -35.81
CA ASP A 502 11.78 16.50 -35.74
C ASP A 502 11.61 17.01 -34.30
N TRP A 503 11.28 16.14 -33.34
CA TRP A 503 11.10 16.55 -31.95
C TRP A 503 12.43 16.93 -31.29
N LYS A 504 12.41 18.03 -30.53
CA LYS A 504 13.59 18.59 -29.86
C LYS A 504 13.28 18.86 -28.39
N GLN A 505 14.31 18.73 -27.56
CA GLN A 505 14.29 19.16 -26.16
C GLN A 505 14.09 20.69 -26.09
N ALA A 506 13.32 21.16 -25.11
CA ALA A 506 13.16 22.58 -24.87
C ALA A 506 14.48 23.18 -24.36
N PRO A 507 14.85 24.40 -24.79
CA PRO A 507 16.06 25.04 -24.29
C PRO A 507 15.99 25.26 -22.77
N ALA A 508 17.15 25.18 -22.12
CA ALA A 508 17.26 25.51 -20.71
C ALA A 508 16.80 26.97 -20.47
N PRO A 509 16.08 27.26 -19.37
CA PRO A 509 15.68 28.63 -19.08
C PRO A 509 16.93 29.49 -18.92
N LYS A 510 16.96 30.66 -19.57
CA LYS A 510 18.03 31.64 -19.37
C LYS A 510 18.04 32.00 -17.87
N LYS A 511 19.18 31.80 -17.18
CA LYS A 511 19.33 32.27 -15.80
C LYS A 511 18.92 33.75 -15.77
N PRO A 512 18.08 34.19 -14.81
CA PRO A 512 17.79 35.60 -14.68
C PRO A 512 19.12 36.33 -14.50
N ALA A 513 19.35 37.36 -15.31
CA ALA A 513 20.50 38.23 -15.14
C ALA A 513 20.46 38.75 -13.70
N ARG A 514 21.52 38.48 -12.93
CA ARG A 514 21.69 39.09 -11.60
C ARG A 514 21.60 40.60 -11.82
N LYS A 515 20.53 41.22 -11.30
CA LYS A 515 20.45 42.68 -11.10
C LYS A 515 20.98 43.00 -9.73
#